data_AF-J9QZY2-F1
#
_entry.id   AF-J9QZY2-F1
#
_cell.length_a   1.000
_cell.length_b   1.000
_cell.length_c   1.000
_cell.angle_alpha   90.00
_cell.angle_beta   90.00
_cell.angle_gamma   90.00
#
_symmetry.space_group_name_H-M   'P 1'
#
loop_
_entity.id
_entity.type
_entity.pdbx_description
1 polymer ?
#
loop_
_entity_poly.entity_id
_entity_poly.type
_entity_poly.pdbx_seq_one_letter_code
_entity_poly.pdbx_strand_id
1 'polypeptide(L)'
;MLNQTKTAKNRRWSKFLAKRRLEKTTNFIKQFPKDFNFLKENKGCLNAERLDTGAYKVTFQSKATNRTAFAYGSSFEMAYYNMIRMFNLKYSA
;
A
#
# COMPACT_ATOMS: atom_id res chain seq x y z
N MET A 1 22.16 -31.76 -7.06
CA MET A 1 21.13 -30.86 -6.49
C MET A 1 20.11 -31.74 -5.76
N LEU A 2 19.97 -31.60 -4.44
CA LEU A 2 19.03 -32.40 -3.63
C LEU A 2 17.60 -31.91 -3.84
N ASN A 3 16.77 -32.73 -4.50
CA ASN A 3 15.34 -32.50 -4.62
C ASN A 3 14.70 -32.61 -3.22
N GLN A 4 14.32 -31.48 -2.64
CA GLN A 4 13.60 -31.45 -1.36
C GLN A 4 12.23 -32.13 -1.53
N THR A 5 12.12 -33.37 -1.04
CA THR A 5 10.88 -34.13 -1.02
C THR A 5 9.87 -33.42 -0.11
N LYS A 6 8.76 -32.95 -0.70
CA LYS A 6 7.69 -32.22 0.01
C LYS A 6 6.91 -33.18 0.92
N THR A 7 7.41 -33.41 2.13
CA THR A 7 6.68 -34.14 3.18
C THR A 7 5.42 -33.39 3.61
N ALA A 8 4.34 -34.12 3.94
CA ALA A 8 3.04 -33.54 4.28
C ALA A 8 3.08 -32.51 5.44
N LYS A 9 4.03 -32.68 6.37
CA LYS A 9 4.29 -31.75 7.48
C LYS A 9 4.70 -30.35 6.98
N ASN A 10 5.54 -30.26 5.95
CA ASN A 10 5.99 -28.98 5.37
C ASN A 10 4.88 -28.25 4.58
N ARG A 11 3.93 -28.99 3.99
CA ARG A 11 2.76 -28.39 3.30
C ARG A 11 1.85 -27.64 4.27
N ARG A 12 1.58 -28.19 5.46
CA ARG A 12 0.69 -27.55 6.46
C ARG A 12 1.23 -26.19 6.92
N TRP A 13 2.51 -26.09 7.23
CA TRP A 13 3.14 -24.82 7.63
C TRP A 13 3.15 -23.79 6.50
N SER A 14 3.42 -24.20 5.26
CA SER A 14 3.34 -23.26 4.12
C SER A 14 1.92 -22.73 3.89
N LYS A 15 0.88 -23.57 4.03
CA LYS A 15 -0.52 -23.16 3.93
C LYS A 15 -0.92 -22.21 5.06
N PHE A 16 -0.45 -22.46 6.28
CA PHE A 16 -0.67 -21.58 7.42
C PHE A 16 -0.02 -20.21 7.23
N LEU A 17 1.24 -20.17 6.79
CA LEU A 17 1.95 -18.92 6.50
C LEU A 17 1.31 -18.15 5.34
N ALA A 18 0.88 -18.85 4.28
CA ALA A 18 0.17 -18.25 3.16
C ALA A 18 -1.18 -17.65 3.62
N LYS A 19 -1.97 -18.40 4.40
CA LYS A 19 -3.24 -17.91 4.96
C LYS A 19 -3.04 -16.69 5.86
N ARG A 20 -2.02 -16.71 6.74
CA ARG A 20 -1.69 -15.57 7.61
C ARG A 20 -1.25 -14.33 6.83
N ARG A 21 -0.49 -14.50 5.74
CA ARG A 21 -0.11 -13.40 4.83
C ARG A 21 -1.34 -12.84 4.12
N LEU A 22 -2.25 -13.71 3.70
CA LEU A 22 -3.50 -13.32 3.05
C LEU A 22 -4.43 -12.59 4.03
N GLU A 23 -4.60 -13.08 5.25
CA GLU A 23 -5.40 -12.42 6.30
C GLU A 23 -4.83 -11.06 6.70
N LYS A 24 -3.50 -10.92 6.80
CA LYS A 24 -2.87 -9.63 7.10
C LYS A 24 -3.06 -8.61 5.97
N THR A 25 -3.15 -9.07 4.72
CA THR A 25 -3.41 -8.20 3.57
C THR A 25 -4.91 -7.88 3.43
N THR A 26 -5.81 -8.86 3.61
CA THR A 26 -7.26 -8.66 3.48
C THR A 26 -7.89 -7.89 4.63
N ASN A 27 -7.41 -8.05 5.88
CA ASN A 27 -7.89 -7.26 7.01
C ASN A 27 -7.48 -5.78 6.87
N PHE A 28 -6.35 -5.50 6.22
CA PHE A 28 -5.91 -4.14 5.91
C PHE A 28 -6.75 -3.51 4.79
N ILE A 29 -7.16 -4.32 3.80
CA ILE A 29 -8.07 -3.92 2.72
C ILE A 29 -9.50 -3.65 3.26
N LYS A 30 -9.89 -4.11 4.46
CA LYS A 30 -11.26 -3.89 4.96
C LYS A 30 -11.48 -2.55 5.67
N GLN A 31 -10.43 -1.79 6.00
CA GLN A 31 -10.53 -0.45 6.59
C GLN A 31 -10.14 0.60 5.55
N PHE A 32 -10.96 0.74 4.50
CA PHE A 32 -10.86 1.87 3.60
C PHE A 32 -11.87 2.94 4.01
N PRO A 33 -11.44 4.05 4.65
CA PRO A 33 -12.30 5.22 4.72
C PRO A 33 -12.57 5.67 3.27
N LYS A 34 -13.85 5.70 2.92
CA LYS A 34 -14.34 6.07 1.58
C LYS A 34 -14.19 7.57 1.30
N ASP A 35 -13.85 8.34 2.34
CA ASP A 35 -13.89 9.79 2.31
C ASP A 35 -12.54 10.39 1.86
N PHE A 36 -12.58 11.11 0.76
CA PHE A 36 -11.46 11.86 0.16
C PHE A 36 -11.03 13.10 0.97
N ASN A 37 -11.21 13.10 2.30
CA ASN A 37 -10.90 14.26 3.15
C ASN A 37 -9.40 14.52 3.33
N PHE A 38 -8.53 13.58 2.95
CA PHE A 38 -7.08 13.69 3.13
C PHE A 38 -6.47 14.98 2.54
N LEU A 39 -6.89 15.38 1.34
CA LEU A 39 -6.39 16.61 0.68
C LEU A 39 -6.84 17.87 1.41
N LYS A 40 -8.08 17.88 1.92
CA LYS A 40 -8.66 19.00 2.67
C LYS A 40 -7.97 19.17 4.01
N GLU A 41 -7.77 18.07 4.73
CA GLU A 41 -7.11 18.05 6.04
C GLU A 41 -5.64 18.50 5.94
N ASN A 42 -4.92 18.00 4.94
CA ASN A 42 -3.48 18.27 4.80
C ASN A 42 -3.16 19.49 3.90
N LYS A 43 -4.19 20.18 3.38
CA LYS A 43 -4.10 21.39 2.56
C LYS A 43 -3.08 21.26 1.43
N GLY A 44 -3.20 20.19 0.63
CA GLY A 44 -2.24 19.87 -0.43
C GLY A 44 -2.88 19.52 -1.75
N CYS A 45 -2.04 19.25 -2.75
CA CYS A 45 -2.42 18.79 -4.08
C CYS A 45 -1.90 17.37 -4.33
N LEU A 46 -2.52 16.72 -5.32
CA LEU A 46 -2.20 15.36 -5.72
C LEU A 46 -1.83 15.34 -7.20
N ASN A 47 -0.70 14.72 -7.50
CA ASN A 47 -0.27 14.46 -8.87
C ASN A 47 -0.28 12.94 -9.09
N ALA A 48 -0.94 12.50 -10.14
CA ALA A 48 -1.02 11.10 -10.53
C ALA A 48 -0.44 10.93 -11.92
N GLU A 49 0.52 10.02 -12.04
CA GLU A 49 1.19 9.70 -13.29
C GLU A 49 1.07 8.19 -13.54
N ARG A 50 0.72 7.82 -14.77
CA ARG A 50 0.80 6.43 -15.21
C ARG A 50 2.17 6.21 -15.82
N LEU A 51 2.90 5.22 -15.29
CA LEU A 51 4.21 4.83 -15.78
C LEU A 51 4.08 3.89 -16.98
N ASP A 52 5.13 3.82 -17.80
CA ASP A 52 5.20 2.93 -18.97
C ASP A 52 5.05 1.44 -18.61
N THR A 53 5.40 1.07 -17.37
CA THR A 53 5.19 -0.28 -16.82
C THR A 53 3.72 -0.62 -16.56
N GLY A 54 2.81 0.34 -16.75
CA GLY A 54 1.39 0.21 -16.44
C GLY A 54 1.03 0.50 -14.99
N ALA A 55 2.02 0.70 -14.12
CA ALA A 55 1.81 1.10 -12.73
C ALA A 55 1.43 2.59 -12.60
N TYR A 56 0.74 2.94 -11.53
CA TYR A 56 0.43 4.32 -11.16
C TYR A 56 1.39 4.79 -10.09
N LYS A 57 1.88 6.01 -10.25
CA LYS A 57 2.59 6.78 -9.24
C LYS A 57 1.69 7.91 -8.77
N VAL A 58 1.48 8.00 -7.47
CA VAL A 58 0.73 9.09 -6.85
C VAL A 58 1.65 9.85 -5.92
N THR A 59 1.70 11.17 -6.08
CA THR A 59 2.50 12.09 -5.28
C THR A 59 1.59 13.12 -4.62
N PHE A 60 1.76 13.31 -3.32
CA PHE A 60 1.13 14.36 -2.54
C PHE A 60 2.15 15.43 -2.17
N GLN A 61 1.75 16.69 -2.29
CA GLN A 61 2.53 17.83 -1.86
C GLN A 61 1.63 18.88 -1.21
N SER A 62 2.01 19.34 -0.02
CA SER A 62 1.33 20.45 0.68
C SER A 62 2.28 21.62 0.83
N LYS A 63 1.94 22.76 0.23
CA LYS A 63 2.69 24.01 0.42
C LYS A 63 2.47 24.59 1.83
N ALA A 64 1.32 24.34 2.43
CA ALA A 64 0.98 24.86 3.75
C ALA A 64 1.75 24.16 4.88
N THR A 65 1.99 22.86 4.75
CA THR A 65 2.67 22.05 5.79
C THR A 65 4.09 21.64 5.42
N ASN A 66 4.54 21.93 4.19
CA ASN A 66 5.79 21.42 3.59
C ASN A 66 5.91 19.89 3.65
N ARG A 67 4.78 19.17 3.73
CA ARG A 67 4.75 17.71 3.79
C ARG A 67 4.58 17.12 2.40
N THR A 68 5.32 16.05 2.13
CA THR A 68 5.31 15.33 0.87
C THR A 68 5.35 13.82 1.07
N ALA A 69 4.62 13.11 0.22
CA ALA A 69 4.62 11.65 0.18
C ALA A 69 4.37 11.17 -1.24
N PHE A 70 4.90 10.00 -1.58
CA PHE A 70 4.60 9.36 -2.86
C PHE A 70 4.50 7.84 -2.66
N ALA A 71 3.76 7.18 -3.56
CA ALA A 71 3.74 5.73 -3.62
C ALA A 71 3.36 5.23 -5.01
N TYR A 72 3.57 3.93 -5.21
CA TYR A 72 3.20 3.21 -6.41
C TYR A 72 2.05 2.22 -6.16
N GLY A 73 1.32 1.88 -7.20
CA GLY A 73 0.25 0.89 -7.18
C GLY A 73 -0.07 0.36 -8.58
N SER A 74 -0.71 -0.80 -8.65
CA SER A 74 -1.23 -1.35 -9.92
C SER A 74 -2.45 -0.57 -10.44
N SER A 75 -3.18 0.11 -9.56
CA SER A 75 -4.24 1.08 -9.89
C SER A 75 -3.98 2.42 -9.21
N PHE A 76 -4.66 3.46 -9.68
CA PHE A 76 -4.64 4.78 -9.04
C PHE A 76 -5.06 4.71 -7.57
N GLU A 77 -6.13 3.97 -7.24
CA GLU A 77 -6.62 3.89 -5.85
C GLU A 77 -5.56 3.24 -4.96
N MET A 78 -4.95 2.15 -5.42
CA MET A 78 -3.92 1.45 -4.65
C MET A 78 -2.70 2.34 -4.42
N ALA A 79 -2.28 3.12 -5.43
CA ALA A 79 -1.20 4.09 -5.29
C ALA A 79 -1.57 5.23 -4.32
N TYR A 80 -2.81 5.74 -4.39
CA TYR A 80 -3.32 6.78 -3.50
C TYR A 80 -3.32 6.34 -2.03
N TYR A 81 -3.84 5.15 -1.73
CA TYR A 81 -3.85 4.63 -0.36
C TYR A 81 -2.44 4.32 0.17
N ASN A 82 -1.59 3.74 -0.68
CA ASN A 82 -0.20 3.53 -0.31
C ASN A 82 0.51 4.85 -0.01
N MET A 83 0.19 5.93 -0.74
CA MET A 83 0.73 7.26 -0.51
C MET A 83 0.28 7.81 0.85
N ILE A 84 -1.01 7.71 1.20
CA ILE A 84 -1.52 8.12 2.52
C ILE A 84 -0.81 7.34 3.62
N ARG A 85 -0.60 6.03 3.43
CA ARG A 85 0.15 5.22 4.38
C ARG A 85 1.59 5.71 4.54
N MET A 86 2.30 5.99 3.45
CA MET A 86 3.66 6.52 3.50
C MET A 86 3.70 7.89 4.17
N PHE A 87 2.70 8.73 3.93
CA PHE A 87 2.54 10.02 4.60
C PHE A 87 2.39 9.85 6.12
N ASN A 88 1.47 9.00 6.57
CA ASN A 88 1.24 8.76 7.99
C ASN A 88 2.48 8.15 8.65
N LEU A 89 3.15 7.19 8.01
CA LEU A 89 4.40 6.63 8.54
C LEU A 89 5.52 7.66 8.67
N LYS A 90 5.56 8.66 7.78
CA LYS A 90 6.59 9.71 7.77
C LYS A 90 6.31 10.83 8.79
N TYR A 91 5.04 11.13 9.08
CA TYR A 91 4.63 12.32 9.82
C TYR A 91 3.77 12.06 11.08
N SER A 92 3.53 10.80 11.45
CA SER A 92 2.78 10.43 12.66
C SER A 92 3.66 10.28 13.92
N ALA A 93 4.82 10.93 13.94
CA ALA A 93 5.70 11.07 15.11
C ALA A 93 5.47 12.42 15.80
#